data_AF-A0A151MKK0-F1
#
_entry.id   AF-A0A151MKK0-F1
#
_cell.length_a   1.000
_cell.length_b   1.000
_cell.length_c   1.000
_cell.angle_alpha   90.00
_cell.angle_beta   90.00
_cell.angle_gamma   90.00
#
_symmetry.space_group_name_H-M   'P 1'
#
loop_
_entity.id
_entity.type
_entity.pdbx_description
1 polymer ?
#
loop_
_entity_poly.entity_id
_entity_poly.type
_entity_poly.pdbx_seq_one_letter_code
_entity_poly.pdbx_strand_id
1 'polypeptide(L)'
;MLPFCLPIALIVPISWGAWLGPEEIPDFLTEEECKLIIHLAQLKGLQKSQILPTEDYEEALEMIEISQMDIFNLLDHNQDGQLQLKEVLTHTRLGSGRWMTPESVREMYAAVKADPDGNGVLSLEEFKQLNIRDFHKYMGSRTVKMSELVRNSQHTWLYQGEGAHHVMRAIRQRVMRLTRLPPEIVEHSEPLQVVRYDQGGHYHAHMDSGPVFPETACSHTKLVANESAPFETSCRYVTVLFYLNNVTGGGETVFPIADNRTYEEMSLIQNDVDLRDTRKNCDKGNLRVKPRQGTAVFWYNYLSDGEGWVGELDEYALHGGCLVTQGTKWVANNWINVDPNRRRQLQFQQEMARYTGEDVDAGAGEGTYPALPPPPELDFSCLREEGEWLLLFNHILPFPELLQQAAQLPISSSGIRITANTEAVCRFLVQLSMDFSSYYNRVHILGEPLPHLFPPMLARLQLLSVVRNVLHSALATLHLPPLNQV
;
A
#
# COMPACT_ATOMS: atom_id res chain seq x y z
N MET A 1 -48.00 11.05 -16.18
CA MET A 1 -46.79 11.50 -15.45
C MET A 1 -46.45 10.43 -14.44
N LEU A 2 -45.52 9.55 -14.79
CA LEU A 2 -44.87 8.57 -13.92
C LEU A 2 -43.44 8.51 -14.49
N PRO A 3 -42.42 9.08 -13.84
CA PRO A 3 -41.06 8.92 -14.32
C PRO A 3 -40.60 7.51 -13.93
N PHE A 4 -40.16 6.80 -14.97
CA PHE A 4 -39.67 5.44 -14.97
C PHE A 4 -38.57 5.20 -13.92
N CYS A 5 -38.86 4.33 -12.95
CA CYS A 5 -37.83 3.55 -12.29
C CYS A 5 -37.33 2.49 -13.29
N LEU A 6 -36.15 2.69 -13.87
CA LEU A 6 -35.39 1.59 -14.46
C LEU A 6 -34.83 0.72 -13.31
N PRO A 7 -35.02 -0.60 -13.34
CA PRO A 7 -34.52 -1.47 -12.27
C PRO A 7 -33.00 -1.64 -12.43
N ILE A 8 -32.24 -1.11 -11.47
CA ILE A 8 -30.82 -1.44 -11.23
C ILE A 8 -30.78 -2.86 -10.64
N ALA A 9 -30.98 -3.85 -11.50
CA ALA A 9 -30.84 -5.26 -11.20
C ALA A 9 -29.74 -5.80 -12.11
N LEU A 10 -28.48 -5.79 -11.64
CA LEU A 10 -27.36 -6.61 -12.12
C LEU A 10 -26.06 -6.22 -11.37
N ILE A 11 -26.03 -6.30 -10.04
CA ILE A 11 -24.75 -6.35 -9.30
C ILE A 11 -24.94 -7.35 -8.15
N VAL A 12 -24.40 -8.57 -8.37
CA VAL A 12 -24.34 -9.80 -7.53
C VAL A 12 -25.63 -10.65 -7.53
N PRO A 13 -25.59 -11.95 -7.95
CA PRO A 13 -24.78 -13.05 -7.36
C PRO A 13 -23.85 -13.76 -8.36
N ILE A 14 -22.58 -14.02 -8.05
CA ILE A 14 -22.07 -15.26 -7.38
C ILE A 14 -22.81 -16.55 -7.79
N SER A 15 -23.19 -16.73 -9.05
CA SER A 15 -23.78 -18.01 -9.48
C SER A 15 -23.33 -18.54 -10.84
N TRP A 16 -22.37 -17.90 -11.49
CA TRP A 16 -21.82 -18.40 -12.76
C TRP A 16 -20.33 -18.12 -12.76
N GLY A 17 -19.49 -19.15 -12.85
CA GLY A 17 -18.03 -19.04 -12.95
C GLY A 17 -17.55 -18.47 -14.29
N ALA A 18 -18.16 -17.38 -14.75
CA ALA A 18 -17.83 -16.66 -15.97
C ALA A 18 -17.25 -15.28 -15.61
N TRP A 19 -16.21 -14.87 -16.34
CA TRP A 19 -15.65 -13.53 -16.25
C TRP A 19 -16.75 -12.49 -16.54
N LEU A 20 -16.89 -11.50 -15.64
CA LEU A 20 -17.89 -10.44 -15.79
C LEU A 20 -17.36 -9.20 -16.53
N GLY A 21 -16.05 -9.15 -16.77
CA GLY A 21 -15.42 -8.02 -17.44
C GLY A 21 -15.31 -6.75 -16.62
N PRO A 22 -14.50 -5.78 -17.09
CA PRO A 22 -14.49 -4.46 -16.52
C PRO A 22 -15.75 -3.70 -16.94
N GLU A 23 -16.44 -3.16 -15.95
CA GLU A 23 -17.65 -2.37 -16.13
C GLU A 23 -17.30 -0.88 -16.07
N GLU A 24 -17.71 -0.13 -17.08
CA GLU A 24 -17.48 1.31 -17.19
C GLU A 24 -18.68 2.09 -16.67
N ILE A 25 -18.44 3.01 -15.73
CA ILE A 25 -19.45 3.89 -15.14
C ILE A 25 -19.06 5.33 -15.46
N PRO A 26 -19.63 5.92 -16.53
CA PRO A 26 -19.43 7.33 -16.86
C PRO A 26 -19.93 8.22 -15.73
N ASP A 27 -19.28 9.40 -15.59
CA ASP A 27 -19.69 10.44 -14.64
C ASP A 27 -19.81 9.97 -13.18
N PHE A 28 -19.06 8.92 -12.79
CA PHE A 28 -19.01 8.45 -11.41
C PHE A 28 -18.46 9.51 -10.46
N LEU A 29 -17.44 10.26 -10.89
CA LEU A 29 -16.92 11.46 -10.22
C LEU A 29 -17.27 12.70 -11.03
N THR A 30 -17.57 13.80 -10.33
CA THR A 30 -17.69 15.11 -10.99
C THR A 30 -16.32 15.68 -11.31
N GLU A 31 -16.25 16.64 -12.25
CA GLU A 31 -14.99 17.31 -12.60
C GLU A 31 -14.28 17.94 -11.39
N GLU A 32 -15.04 18.50 -10.44
CA GLU A 32 -14.48 19.18 -9.28
C GLU A 32 -13.95 18.22 -8.23
N GLU A 33 -14.56 17.04 -8.11
CA GLU A 33 -14.03 15.96 -7.29
C GLU A 33 -12.72 15.45 -7.88
N CYS A 34 -12.63 15.28 -9.20
CA CYS A 34 -11.38 14.92 -9.86
C CYS A 34 -10.27 15.94 -9.60
N LYS A 35 -10.56 17.24 -9.77
CA LYS A 35 -9.59 18.33 -9.51
C LYS A 35 -9.15 18.34 -8.05
N LEU A 36 -10.06 18.13 -7.11
CA LEU A 36 -9.74 18.05 -5.68
C LEU A 36 -8.77 16.89 -5.38
N ILE A 37 -9.05 15.69 -5.90
CA ILE A 37 -8.19 14.52 -5.68
C ILE A 37 -6.77 14.79 -6.19
N ILE A 38 -6.65 15.33 -7.41
CA ILE A 38 -5.35 15.71 -8.00
C ILE A 38 -4.65 16.74 -7.11
N HIS A 39 -5.37 17.76 -6.64
CA HIS A 39 -4.79 18.81 -5.80
C HIS A 39 -4.29 18.28 -4.45
N LEU A 40 -5.09 17.44 -3.77
CA LEU A 40 -4.69 16.81 -2.51
C LEU A 40 -3.46 15.92 -2.70
N ALA A 41 -3.38 15.17 -3.80
CA ALA A 41 -2.23 14.35 -4.13
C ALA A 41 -0.96 15.20 -4.38
N GLN A 42 -1.09 16.33 -5.07
CA GLN A 42 0.01 17.27 -5.29
C GLN A 42 0.50 17.89 -3.97
N LEU A 43 -0.41 18.30 -3.09
CA LEU A 43 -0.08 18.87 -1.78
C LEU A 43 0.65 17.87 -0.87
N LYS A 44 0.22 16.60 -0.88
CA LYS A 44 0.87 15.53 -0.11
C LYS A 44 2.27 15.20 -0.66
N GLY A 45 2.49 15.45 -1.95
CA GLY A 45 3.71 15.07 -2.66
C GLY A 45 3.61 13.65 -3.22
N LEU A 46 4.14 13.49 -4.42
CA LEU A 46 4.19 12.21 -5.13
C LEU A 46 5.59 11.62 -5.03
N GLN A 47 5.66 10.30 -4.88
CA GLN A 47 6.90 9.54 -4.93
C GLN A 47 6.97 8.69 -6.20
N LYS A 48 8.18 8.31 -6.62
CA LYS A 48 8.32 7.39 -7.75
C LYS A 48 7.67 6.06 -7.39
N SER A 49 6.87 5.54 -8.31
CA SER A 49 6.24 4.24 -8.12
C SER A 49 7.31 3.17 -8.30
N GLN A 50 7.67 2.51 -7.20
CA GLN A 50 8.44 1.29 -7.24
C GLN A 50 7.47 0.12 -7.15
N ILE A 51 7.77 -0.95 -7.87
CA ILE A 51 7.32 -2.28 -7.48
C ILE A 51 8.26 -2.66 -6.34
N LEU A 52 7.72 -3.20 -5.25
CA LEU A 52 8.45 -3.53 -4.02
C LEU A 52 9.88 -4.01 -4.32
N PRO A 53 10.91 -3.49 -3.63
CA PRO A 53 12.27 -3.96 -3.80
C PRO A 53 12.35 -5.47 -3.59
N THR A 54 13.04 -6.13 -4.51
CA THR A 54 13.27 -7.57 -4.59
C THR A 54 14.37 -8.06 -3.63
N GLU A 55 14.70 -7.29 -2.59
CA GLU A 55 15.68 -7.70 -1.57
C GLU A 55 15.24 -9.05 -0.95
N ASP A 56 13.94 -9.26 -0.74
CA ASP A 56 13.39 -10.54 -0.24
C ASP A 56 13.47 -11.69 -1.26
N TYR A 57 13.45 -11.42 -2.56
CA TYR A 57 13.55 -12.45 -3.61
C TYR A 57 14.99 -12.93 -3.76
N GLU A 58 15.96 -12.03 -3.61
CA GLU A 58 17.39 -12.36 -3.55
C GLU A 58 17.72 -13.16 -2.28
N GLU A 59 17.20 -12.75 -1.11
CA GLU A 59 17.35 -13.52 0.13
C GLU A 59 16.68 -14.91 0.04
N ALA A 60 15.48 -15.02 -0.55
CA ALA A 60 14.80 -16.31 -0.72
C ALA A 60 15.53 -17.26 -1.68
N LEU A 61 16.16 -16.74 -2.75
CA LEU A 61 16.99 -17.53 -3.67
C LEU A 61 18.32 -17.94 -3.03
N GLU A 62 18.88 -17.14 -2.12
CA GLU A 62 20.08 -17.51 -1.37
C GLU A 62 19.81 -18.56 -0.28
N MET A 63 18.57 -18.63 0.22
CA MET A 63 18.16 -19.62 1.24
C MET A 63 17.97 -21.04 0.71
N ILE A 64 17.93 -21.26 -0.61
CA ILE A 64 17.76 -22.58 -1.23
C ILE A 64 18.94 -22.85 -2.17
N GLU A 65 19.73 -23.89 -1.92
CA GLU A 65 20.75 -24.39 -2.86
C GLU A 65 20.06 -25.04 -4.08
N ILE A 66 19.63 -24.23 -5.04
CA ILE A 66 19.06 -24.71 -6.31
C ILE A 66 20.21 -24.99 -7.29
N SER A 67 20.27 -26.19 -7.86
CA SER A 67 21.29 -26.51 -8.86
C SER A 67 21.01 -25.80 -10.19
N GLN A 68 22.04 -25.56 -11.00
CA GLN A 68 21.85 -25.01 -12.37
C GLN A 68 20.90 -25.88 -13.21
N MET A 69 20.88 -27.19 -12.98
CA MET A 69 19.99 -28.11 -13.69
C MET A 69 18.52 -27.89 -13.29
N ASP A 70 18.26 -27.63 -12.01
CA ASP A 70 16.90 -27.38 -11.52
C ASP A 70 16.37 -26.04 -12.05
N ILE A 71 17.23 -25.01 -12.13
CA ILE A 71 16.88 -23.74 -12.77
C ILE A 71 16.57 -23.95 -14.26
N PHE A 72 17.40 -24.72 -14.97
CA PHE A 72 17.16 -25.01 -16.39
C PHE A 72 15.82 -25.70 -16.59
N ASN A 73 15.55 -26.78 -15.84
CA ASN A 73 14.30 -27.54 -15.92
C ASN A 73 13.07 -26.70 -15.52
N LEU A 74 13.24 -25.73 -14.61
CA LEU A 74 12.18 -24.79 -14.25
C LEU A 74 11.84 -23.83 -15.39
N LEU A 75 12.86 -23.38 -16.13
CA LEU A 75 12.68 -22.46 -17.25
C LEU A 75 12.22 -23.18 -18.53
N ASP A 76 12.65 -24.42 -18.76
CA ASP A 76 12.33 -25.25 -19.93
C ASP A 76 10.90 -25.80 -19.86
N HIS A 77 9.93 -24.92 -20.12
CA HIS A 77 8.51 -25.23 -19.96
C HIS A 77 8.02 -26.33 -20.92
N ASN A 78 8.54 -26.37 -22.16
CA ASN A 78 8.15 -27.39 -23.13
C ASN A 78 9.02 -28.66 -23.09
N GLN A 79 10.06 -28.67 -22.24
CA GLN A 79 10.97 -29.80 -22.00
C GLN A 79 11.69 -30.28 -23.25
N ASP A 80 12.03 -29.36 -24.17
CA ASP A 80 12.76 -29.70 -25.40
C ASP A 80 14.29 -29.58 -25.28
N GLY A 81 14.78 -29.21 -24.09
CA GLY A 81 16.21 -29.08 -23.82
C GLY A 81 16.83 -27.79 -24.35
N GLN A 82 16.02 -26.81 -24.77
CA GLN A 82 16.46 -25.51 -25.27
C GLN A 82 15.63 -24.38 -24.66
N LEU A 83 16.23 -23.48 -23.90
CA LEU A 83 15.51 -22.31 -23.38
C LEU A 83 15.28 -21.30 -24.49
N GLN A 84 14.02 -21.17 -24.88
CA GLN A 84 13.59 -20.17 -25.83
C GLN A 84 13.36 -18.82 -25.15
N LEU A 85 13.40 -17.77 -25.96
CA LEU A 85 13.19 -16.40 -25.50
C LEU A 85 11.87 -16.22 -24.73
N LYS A 86 10.81 -16.88 -25.20
CA LYS A 86 9.48 -16.87 -24.55
C LYS A 86 9.52 -17.45 -23.12
N GLU A 87 10.29 -18.51 -22.90
CA GLU A 87 10.43 -19.20 -21.61
C GLU A 87 11.21 -18.34 -20.61
N VAL A 88 12.34 -17.79 -21.07
CA VAL A 88 13.15 -16.88 -20.26
C VAL A 88 12.34 -15.63 -19.90
N LEU A 89 11.57 -15.09 -20.84
CA LEU A 89 10.73 -13.92 -20.58
C LEU A 89 9.61 -14.18 -19.58
N THR A 90 9.07 -15.40 -19.48
CA THR A 90 8.03 -15.73 -18.49
C THR A 90 8.55 -15.60 -17.05
N HIS A 91 9.80 -15.98 -16.79
CA HIS A 91 10.37 -16.04 -15.43
C HIS A 91 11.30 -14.87 -15.05
N THR A 92 11.88 -14.14 -16.01
CA THR A 92 12.89 -13.08 -15.74
C THR A 92 12.33 -11.72 -15.31
N ARG A 93 11.00 -11.56 -15.20
CA ARG A 93 10.35 -10.26 -14.94
C ARG A 93 10.28 -9.87 -13.46
N LEU A 94 10.51 -10.83 -12.57
CA LEU A 94 10.16 -10.71 -11.15
C LEU A 94 11.30 -10.19 -10.26
N GLY A 95 12.56 -10.24 -10.69
CA GLY A 95 13.70 -10.09 -9.77
C GLY A 95 14.35 -8.71 -9.64
N SER A 96 14.04 -7.71 -10.48
CA SER A 96 14.70 -6.38 -10.38
C SER A 96 13.81 -5.17 -10.72
N GLY A 97 12.50 -5.39 -10.92
CA GLY A 97 11.57 -4.34 -11.36
C GLY A 97 11.82 -3.81 -12.78
N ARG A 98 12.79 -4.38 -13.51
CA ARG A 98 13.09 -4.07 -14.91
C ARG A 98 12.24 -4.91 -15.85
N TRP A 99 11.70 -4.28 -16.89
CA TRP A 99 11.00 -4.97 -17.95
C TRP A 99 11.97 -5.57 -18.97
N MET A 100 11.95 -6.90 -19.10
CA MET A 100 12.74 -7.61 -20.10
C MET A 100 11.95 -7.74 -21.40
N THR A 101 12.58 -7.37 -22.50
CA THR A 101 12.07 -7.48 -23.87
C THR A 101 12.86 -8.54 -24.64
N PRO A 102 12.32 -9.07 -25.75
CA PRO A 102 13.06 -9.90 -26.69
C PRO A 102 14.45 -9.35 -27.03
N GLU A 103 14.53 -8.05 -27.32
CA GLU A 103 15.78 -7.40 -27.70
C GLU A 103 16.77 -7.30 -26.52
N SER A 104 16.28 -6.97 -25.31
CA SER A 104 17.16 -6.83 -24.14
C SER A 104 17.74 -8.17 -23.68
N VAL A 105 16.99 -9.27 -23.84
CA VAL A 105 17.51 -10.61 -23.53
C VAL A 105 18.61 -11.00 -24.53
N ARG A 106 18.41 -10.75 -25.83
CA ARG A 106 19.44 -10.97 -26.85
C ARG A 106 20.69 -10.12 -26.61
N GLU A 107 20.53 -8.85 -26.24
CA GLU A 107 21.65 -7.99 -25.84
C GLU A 107 22.42 -8.54 -24.63
N MET A 108 21.70 -9.07 -23.64
CA MET A 108 22.29 -9.68 -22.46
C MET A 108 23.06 -10.94 -22.83
N TYR A 109 22.48 -11.84 -23.63
CA TYR A 109 23.15 -13.04 -24.12
C TYR A 109 24.43 -12.72 -24.89
N ALA A 110 24.38 -11.74 -25.79
CA ALA A 110 25.56 -11.30 -26.52
C ALA A 110 26.64 -10.71 -25.58
N ALA A 111 26.24 -9.96 -24.56
CA ALA A 111 27.16 -9.32 -23.63
C ALA A 111 27.88 -10.32 -22.71
N VAL A 112 27.17 -11.34 -22.24
CA VAL A 112 27.74 -12.39 -21.38
C VAL A 112 28.22 -13.62 -22.17
N LYS A 113 28.13 -13.56 -23.51
CA LYS A 113 28.46 -14.66 -24.44
C LYS A 113 27.73 -15.96 -24.10
N ALA A 114 26.44 -15.83 -23.76
CA ALA A 114 25.61 -16.95 -23.36
C ALA A 114 25.23 -17.88 -24.52
N ASP A 115 25.16 -17.34 -25.73
CA ASP A 115 24.73 -18.01 -26.95
C ASP A 115 25.88 -17.94 -27.98
N PRO A 116 26.85 -18.89 -27.94
CA PRO A 116 28.01 -18.90 -28.82
C PRO A 116 27.68 -19.26 -30.28
N ASP A 117 26.64 -20.05 -30.52
CA ASP A 117 26.25 -20.46 -31.87
C ASP A 117 25.33 -19.42 -32.55
N GLY A 118 24.77 -18.49 -31.78
CA GLY A 118 24.00 -17.34 -32.24
C GLY A 118 22.61 -17.72 -32.74
N ASN A 119 22.08 -18.88 -32.31
CA ASN A 119 20.79 -19.38 -32.75
C ASN A 119 19.60 -18.71 -32.02
N GLY A 120 19.86 -17.91 -30.97
CA GLY A 120 18.88 -17.15 -30.21
C GLY A 120 18.15 -17.96 -29.12
N VAL A 121 18.57 -19.20 -28.86
CA VAL A 121 18.09 -20.08 -27.78
C VAL A 121 19.28 -20.53 -26.93
N LEU A 122 19.05 -20.94 -25.68
CA LEU A 122 20.11 -21.49 -24.83
C LEU A 122 19.91 -22.99 -24.67
N SER A 123 20.76 -23.79 -25.30
CA SER A 123 20.83 -25.23 -25.03
C SER A 123 21.26 -25.50 -23.59
N LEU A 124 20.98 -26.71 -23.11
CA LEU A 124 21.44 -27.15 -21.79
C LEU A 124 22.98 -27.05 -21.64
N GLU A 125 23.72 -27.36 -22.70
CA GLU A 125 25.17 -27.31 -22.76
C GLU A 125 25.72 -25.89 -22.65
N GLU A 126 25.06 -24.93 -23.32
CA GLU A 126 25.37 -23.50 -23.20
C GLU A 126 25.03 -23.00 -21.82
N PHE A 127 23.85 -23.36 -21.29
CA PHE A 127 23.39 -22.95 -19.97
C PHE A 127 24.35 -23.40 -18.84
N LYS A 128 24.87 -24.64 -18.90
CA LYS A 128 25.86 -25.15 -17.94
C LYS A 128 27.19 -24.42 -17.99
N GLN A 129 27.54 -23.83 -19.12
CA GLN A 129 28.76 -23.03 -19.28
C GLN A 129 28.57 -21.59 -18.81
N LEU A 130 27.34 -21.17 -18.52
CA LEU A 130 27.05 -19.83 -18.04
C LEU A 130 27.58 -19.63 -16.63
N ASN A 131 28.31 -18.54 -16.47
CA ASN A 131 28.65 -18.00 -15.17
C ASN A 131 27.56 -17.01 -14.74
N ILE A 132 26.73 -17.41 -13.78
CA ILE A 132 25.65 -16.59 -13.23
C ILE A 132 26.16 -15.22 -12.72
N ARG A 133 27.42 -15.15 -12.25
CA ARG A 133 28.03 -13.90 -11.79
C ARG A 133 28.17 -12.86 -12.91
N ASP A 134 28.37 -13.30 -14.15
CA ASP A 134 28.49 -12.39 -15.29
C ASP A 134 27.12 -11.77 -15.64
N PHE A 135 26.03 -12.52 -15.45
CA PHE A 135 24.67 -11.99 -15.53
C PHE A 135 24.38 -10.96 -14.43
N HIS A 136 24.73 -11.27 -13.18
CA HIS A 136 24.54 -10.35 -12.05
C HIS A 136 25.35 -9.05 -12.26
N LYS A 137 26.59 -9.16 -12.73
CA LYS A 137 27.43 -8.01 -13.07
C LYS A 137 26.85 -7.20 -14.22
N TYR A 138 26.30 -7.85 -15.25
CA TYR A 138 25.64 -7.17 -16.35
C TYR A 138 24.39 -6.39 -15.87
N MET A 139 23.57 -7.02 -15.03
CA MET A 139 22.37 -6.40 -14.47
C MET A 139 22.71 -5.23 -13.52
N GLY A 140 23.72 -5.37 -12.67
CA GLY A 140 24.12 -4.34 -11.71
C GLY A 140 24.92 -3.16 -12.30
N SER A 141 25.49 -3.29 -13.51
CA SER A 141 26.35 -2.25 -14.11
C SER A 141 25.63 -1.27 -15.04
N ARG A 142 24.38 -1.54 -15.45
CA ARG A 142 23.61 -0.66 -16.34
C ARG A 142 22.75 0.32 -15.56
N THR A 143 22.82 1.61 -15.91
CA THR A 143 21.85 2.61 -15.46
C THR A 143 20.48 2.32 -16.07
N VAL A 144 19.50 1.91 -15.26
CA VAL A 144 18.15 1.60 -15.72
C VAL A 144 17.40 2.89 -16.05
N LYS A 145 16.97 3.02 -17.32
CA LYS A 145 16.08 4.13 -17.72
C LYS A 145 14.68 3.88 -17.18
N MET A 146 13.98 4.94 -16.77
CA MET A 146 12.59 4.82 -16.27
C MET A 146 11.65 4.17 -17.29
N SER A 147 11.91 4.36 -18.59
CA SER A 147 11.17 3.71 -19.68
C SER A 147 11.33 2.20 -19.76
N GLU A 148 12.34 1.63 -19.09
CA GLU A 148 12.65 0.19 -19.04
C GLU A 148 12.14 -0.47 -17.76
N LEU A 149 11.49 0.27 -16.87
CA LEU A 149 10.88 -0.29 -15.66
C LEU A 149 9.54 -0.95 -15.98
N VAL A 150 9.15 -1.94 -15.18
CA VAL A 150 7.82 -2.56 -15.25
C VAL A 150 6.73 -1.50 -15.08
N ARG A 151 6.93 -0.58 -14.13
CA ARG A 151 6.06 0.57 -13.84
C ARG A 151 6.84 1.87 -13.92
N ASN A 152 6.33 2.82 -14.70
CA ASN A 152 6.89 4.16 -14.85
C ASN A 152 5.82 5.21 -14.54
N SER A 153 5.65 5.51 -13.25
CA SER A 153 4.69 6.49 -12.75
C SER A 153 5.14 7.10 -11.43
N GLN A 154 4.41 8.11 -10.96
CA GLN A 154 4.51 8.60 -9.59
C GLN A 154 3.18 8.37 -8.88
N HIS A 155 3.19 8.12 -7.57
CA HIS A 155 1.96 7.96 -6.81
C HIS A 155 2.05 8.55 -5.40
N THR A 156 0.89 8.68 -4.76
CA THR A 156 0.72 8.96 -3.34
C THR A 156 -0.58 8.33 -2.87
N TRP A 157 -0.83 8.38 -1.56
CA TRP A 157 -1.99 7.74 -0.93
C TRP A 157 -2.85 8.77 -0.21
N LEU A 158 -4.15 8.77 -0.43
CA LEU A 158 -5.09 9.67 0.23
C LEU A 158 -6.02 8.89 1.17
N TYR A 159 -6.07 9.35 2.42
CA TYR A 159 -6.97 8.80 3.43
C TYR A 159 -8.43 9.21 3.15
N GLN A 160 -9.36 8.30 3.43
CA GLN A 160 -10.79 8.49 3.14
C GLN A 160 -11.72 8.23 4.34
N GLY A 161 -11.16 7.98 5.53
CA GLY A 161 -11.94 7.79 6.77
C GLY A 161 -12.24 9.09 7.51
N GLU A 162 -12.52 8.98 8.81
CA GLU A 162 -12.87 10.13 9.64
C GLU A 162 -11.73 11.15 9.77
N GLY A 163 -12.06 12.44 9.68
CA GLY A 163 -11.08 13.52 9.59
C GLY A 163 -10.58 13.82 8.17
N ALA A 164 -10.88 12.98 7.17
CA ALA A 164 -10.62 13.30 5.77
C ALA A 164 -11.60 14.36 5.23
N HIS A 165 -11.21 15.03 4.13
CA HIS A 165 -12.09 15.96 3.43
C HIS A 165 -13.42 15.28 3.06
N HIS A 166 -14.55 15.97 3.25
CA HIS A 166 -15.89 15.40 3.08
C HIS A 166 -16.14 14.73 1.72
N VAL A 167 -15.58 15.29 0.64
CA VAL A 167 -15.61 14.66 -0.71
C VAL A 167 -14.92 13.30 -0.73
N MET A 168 -13.77 13.14 -0.07
CA MET A 168 -13.05 11.86 -0.02
C MET A 168 -13.88 10.78 0.68
N ARG A 169 -14.58 11.15 1.75
CA ARG A 169 -15.54 10.29 2.45
C ARG A 169 -16.75 9.97 1.57
N ALA A 170 -17.31 10.96 0.86
CA ALA A 170 -18.43 10.76 -0.06
C ALA A 170 -18.10 9.82 -1.24
N ILE A 171 -16.86 9.86 -1.75
CA ILE A 171 -16.37 8.91 -2.77
C ILE A 171 -16.34 7.49 -2.20
N ARG A 172 -15.79 7.28 -1.00
CA ARG A 172 -15.79 5.96 -0.34
C ARG A 172 -17.22 5.43 -0.15
N GLN A 173 -18.14 6.29 0.26
CA GLN A 173 -19.57 5.96 0.39
C GLN A 173 -20.22 5.57 -0.95
N ARG A 174 -19.85 6.22 -2.07
CA ARG A 174 -20.29 5.79 -3.41
C ARG A 174 -19.72 4.42 -3.79
N VAL A 175 -18.45 4.15 -3.48
CA VAL A 175 -17.82 2.84 -3.73
C VAL A 175 -18.55 1.74 -2.95
N MET A 176 -18.89 1.97 -1.68
CA MET A 176 -19.69 1.00 -0.88
C MET A 176 -21.06 0.72 -1.51
N ARG A 177 -21.75 1.75 -1.99
CA ARG A 177 -23.04 1.57 -2.68
C ARG A 177 -22.91 0.83 -4.02
N LEU A 178 -21.81 1.07 -4.74
CA LEU A 178 -21.50 0.42 -6.00
C LEU A 178 -21.26 -1.08 -5.79
N THR A 179 -20.34 -1.43 -4.88
CA THR A 179 -19.90 -2.82 -4.69
C THR A 179 -20.86 -3.63 -3.83
N ARG A 180 -21.71 -2.96 -3.05
CA ARG A 180 -22.63 -3.57 -2.07
C ARG A 180 -21.93 -4.46 -1.05
N LEU A 181 -20.63 -4.24 -0.84
CA LEU A 181 -19.85 -4.94 0.17
C LEU A 181 -20.10 -4.33 1.55
N PRO A 182 -19.95 -5.13 2.63
CA PRO A 182 -20.05 -4.63 3.99
C PRO A 182 -19.11 -3.43 4.24
N PRO A 183 -19.55 -2.40 4.99
CA PRO A 183 -18.73 -1.22 5.27
C PRO A 183 -17.36 -1.59 5.85
N GLU A 184 -17.32 -2.60 6.73
CA GLU A 184 -16.12 -3.06 7.41
C GLU A 184 -15.09 -3.66 6.43
N ILE A 185 -15.52 -4.17 5.27
CA ILE A 185 -14.59 -4.60 4.23
C ILE A 185 -14.00 -3.38 3.54
N VAL A 186 -14.85 -2.43 3.12
CA VAL A 186 -14.40 -1.28 2.30
C VAL A 186 -13.60 -0.27 3.12
N GLU A 187 -13.92 -0.08 4.39
CA GLU A 187 -13.28 0.90 5.26
C GLU A 187 -11.90 0.47 5.75
N HIS A 188 -11.70 -0.83 5.98
CA HIS A 188 -10.42 -1.43 6.36
C HIS A 188 -9.54 -1.85 5.16
N SER A 189 -9.98 -1.53 3.93
CA SER A 189 -9.18 -1.71 2.73
C SER A 189 -8.12 -0.60 2.57
N GLU A 190 -7.22 -0.80 1.60
CA GLU A 190 -6.15 0.15 1.26
C GLU A 190 -6.68 1.60 1.05
N PRO A 191 -5.90 2.63 1.43
CA PRO A 191 -6.25 4.01 1.12
C PRO A 191 -6.28 4.26 -0.39
N LEU A 192 -6.91 5.36 -0.83
CA LEU A 192 -7.00 5.69 -2.25
C LEU A 192 -5.60 5.99 -2.82
N GLN A 193 -5.12 5.17 -3.75
CA GLN A 193 -3.87 5.44 -4.45
C GLN A 193 -4.13 6.43 -5.58
N VAL A 194 -3.45 7.58 -5.59
CA VAL A 194 -3.50 8.53 -6.71
C VAL A 194 -2.21 8.42 -7.50
N VAL A 195 -2.33 8.17 -8.81
CA VAL A 195 -1.21 7.91 -9.71
C VAL A 195 -1.16 8.93 -10.83
N ARG A 196 0.05 9.43 -11.10
CA ARG A 196 0.38 10.33 -12.19
C ARG A 196 1.34 9.65 -13.15
N TYR A 197 0.94 9.57 -14.42
CA TYR A 197 1.81 9.18 -15.52
C TYR A 197 2.12 10.44 -16.35
N ASP A 198 3.41 10.76 -16.44
CA ASP A 198 3.91 11.75 -17.38
C ASP A 198 3.93 11.19 -18.80
N GLN A 199 4.18 12.06 -19.78
CA GLN A 199 4.42 11.62 -21.15
C GLN A 199 5.59 10.61 -21.18
N GLY A 200 5.36 9.44 -21.77
CA GLY A 200 6.28 8.30 -21.74
C GLY A 200 6.11 7.35 -20.55
N GLY A 201 5.21 7.67 -19.60
CA GLY A 201 4.81 6.81 -18.51
C GLY A 201 3.94 5.63 -18.98
N HIS A 202 4.08 4.50 -18.29
CA HIS A 202 3.40 3.24 -18.62
C HIS A 202 3.36 2.34 -17.38
N TYR A 203 2.54 1.31 -17.42
CA TYR A 203 2.60 0.17 -16.50
C TYR A 203 2.27 -1.09 -17.28
N HIS A 204 3.24 -2.01 -17.37
CA HIS A 204 3.06 -3.26 -18.09
C HIS A 204 1.96 -4.13 -17.46
N ALA A 205 1.39 -5.06 -18.24
CA ALA A 205 0.23 -5.80 -17.81
C ALA A 205 0.56 -6.70 -16.60
N HIS A 206 -0.28 -6.65 -15.57
CA HIS A 206 -0.08 -7.32 -14.29
C HIS A 206 -1.43 -7.67 -13.65
N MET A 207 -1.35 -8.46 -12.58
CA MET A 207 -2.46 -8.72 -11.68
C MET A 207 -2.36 -7.79 -10.47
N ASP A 208 -3.50 -7.31 -9.99
CA ASP A 208 -3.51 -6.47 -8.78
C ASP A 208 -3.27 -7.30 -7.51
N SER A 209 -3.62 -8.58 -7.53
CA SER A 209 -3.40 -9.53 -6.44
C SER A 209 -2.37 -10.59 -6.83
N GLY A 210 -1.59 -11.07 -5.85
CA GLY A 210 -0.69 -12.19 -6.07
C GLY A 210 -1.40 -13.55 -5.93
N PRO A 211 -0.68 -14.65 -6.24
CA PRO A 211 -1.23 -16.00 -6.12
C PRO A 211 -1.58 -16.31 -4.66
N VAL A 212 -2.63 -17.10 -4.47
CA VAL A 212 -3.13 -17.51 -3.16
C VAL A 212 -2.80 -18.97 -2.94
N PHE A 213 -1.86 -19.25 -2.04
CA PHE A 213 -1.58 -20.59 -1.55
C PHE A 213 -2.07 -20.73 -0.10
N PRO A 214 -2.29 -21.97 0.41
CA PRO A 214 -2.73 -22.17 1.79
C PRO A 214 -1.81 -21.51 2.84
N GLU A 215 -0.54 -21.34 2.50
CA GLU A 215 0.53 -20.78 3.33
C GLU A 215 0.69 -19.26 3.17
N THR A 216 -0.04 -18.63 2.25
CA THR A 216 0.07 -17.18 1.99
C THR A 216 -0.77 -16.36 2.97
N ALA A 217 -0.19 -15.29 3.49
CA ALA A 217 -0.89 -14.29 4.28
C ALA A 217 -1.17 -13.03 3.45
N CYS A 218 -2.37 -12.49 3.56
CA CYS A 218 -2.71 -11.21 2.95
C CYS A 218 -2.13 -10.07 3.79
N SER A 219 -1.49 -9.08 3.15
CA SER A 219 -0.90 -7.92 3.84
C SER A 219 -1.89 -7.22 4.77
N HIS A 220 -3.16 -7.09 4.38
CA HIS A 220 -4.17 -6.37 5.17
C HIS A 220 -4.65 -7.15 6.40
N THR A 221 -4.59 -8.48 6.40
CA THR A 221 -4.96 -9.32 7.56
C THR A 221 -3.76 -9.85 8.33
N LYS A 222 -2.55 -9.40 8.01
CA LYS A 222 -1.29 -9.90 8.61
C LYS A 222 -1.30 -9.87 10.14
N LEU A 223 -1.94 -8.87 10.74
CA LEU A 223 -2.10 -8.73 12.20
C LEU A 223 -2.72 -9.95 12.88
N VAL A 224 -3.58 -10.69 12.19
CA VAL A 224 -4.26 -11.90 12.70
C VAL A 224 -3.80 -13.17 11.98
N ALA A 225 -2.85 -13.06 11.06
CA ALA A 225 -2.18 -14.21 10.47
C ALA A 225 -1.12 -14.71 11.46
N ASN A 226 -1.08 -16.03 11.72
CA ASN A 226 0.02 -16.60 12.49
C ASN A 226 1.36 -16.29 11.80
N GLU A 227 2.41 -15.97 12.57
CA GLU A 227 3.78 -15.65 12.11
C GLU A 227 4.44 -16.75 11.24
N SER A 228 3.76 -17.88 11.05
CA SER A 228 4.22 -19.05 10.30
C SER A 228 4.02 -18.93 8.78
N ALA A 229 3.41 -17.87 8.25
CA ALA A 229 3.22 -17.69 6.82
C ALA A 229 4.50 -17.11 6.18
N PRO A 230 5.26 -17.90 5.41
CA PRO A 230 6.54 -17.44 4.85
C PRO A 230 6.35 -16.42 3.70
N PHE A 231 5.12 -16.27 3.17
CA PHE A 231 4.84 -15.45 2.01
C PHE A 231 3.70 -14.46 2.28
N GLU A 232 3.96 -13.19 2.00
CA GLU A 232 2.99 -12.09 2.07
C GLU A 232 2.54 -11.72 0.65
N THR A 233 1.24 -11.46 0.46
CA THR A 233 0.69 -11.02 -0.82
C THR A 233 -0.41 -9.97 -0.67
N SER A 234 -0.64 -9.20 -1.73
CA SER A 234 -1.83 -8.34 -1.84
C SER A 234 -3.06 -9.18 -2.20
N CYS A 235 -4.12 -9.08 -1.40
CA CYS A 235 -5.40 -9.75 -1.63
C CYS A 235 -6.49 -8.73 -1.93
N ARG A 236 -6.52 -8.25 -3.17
CA ARG A 236 -7.44 -7.20 -3.65
C ARG A 236 -8.59 -7.85 -4.41
N TYR A 237 -9.73 -8.00 -3.76
CA TYR A 237 -10.91 -8.64 -4.33
C TYR A 237 -11.48 -7.85 -5.53
N VAL A 238 -11.59 -6.54 -5.38
CA VAL A 238 -12.12 -5.62 -6.39
C VAL A 238 -11.16 -4.47 -6.60
N THR A 239 -11.00 -4.06 -7.86
CA THR A 239 -10.33 -2.81 -8.22
C THR A 239 -11.35 -1.84 -8.78
N VAL A 240 -11.39 -0.62 -8.23
CA VAL A 240 -12.13 0.52 -8.79
C VAL A 240 -11.13 1.58 -9.24
N LEU A 241 -11.01 1.77 -10.54
CA LEU A 241 -10.13 2.73 -11.19
C LEU A 241 -10.90 3.97 -11.62
N PHE A 242 -10.50 5.14 -11.14
CA PHE A 242 -11.06 6.43 -11.53
C PHE A 242 -10.13 7.16 -12.50
N TYR A 243 -10.65 7.64 -13.62
CA TYR A 243 -9.92 8.59 -14.48
C TYR A 243 -10.16 10.02 -13.99
N LEU A 244 -9.08 10.69 -13.58
CA LEU A 244 -9.17 12.03 -12.97
C LEU A 244 -9.00 13.15 -14.00
N ASN A 245 -8.56 12.85 -15.22
CA ASN A 245 -8.50 13.80 -16.32
C ASN A 245 -8.66 13.11 -17.67
N ASN A 246 -8.98 13.90 -18.70
CA ASN A 246 -8.87 13.47 -20.09
C ASN A 246 -7.41 13.45 -20.51
N VAL A 247 -6.99 12.40 -21.22
CA VAL A 247 -5.62 12.26 -21.73
C VAL A 247 -5.60 12.61 -23.21
N THR A 248 -4.65 13.47 -23.61
CA THR A 248 -4.56 13.97 -24.99
C THR A 248 -4.20 12.87 -25.98
N GLY A 249 -3.26 11.98 -25.62
CA GLY A 249 -2.85 10.86 -26.47
C GLY A 249 -2.35 9.66 -25.66
N GLY A 250 -2.80 8.46 -26.05
CA GLY A 250 -2.49 7.20 -25.39
C GLY A 250 -3.09 7.10 -23.98
N GLY A 251 -2.41 6.36 -23.10
CA GLY A 251 -2.80 6.24 -21.69
C GLY A 251 -4.02 5.36 -21.43
N GLU A 252 -4.48 4.56 -22.38
CA GLU A 252 -5.54 3.58 -22.19
C GLU A 252 -5.24 2.61 -21.04
N THR A 253 -6.29 2.03 -20.46
CA THR A 253 -6.16 0.82 -19.63
C THR A 253 -6.51 -0.36 -20.52
N VAL A 254 -5.54 -1.25 -20.75
CA VAL A 254 -5.70 -2.42 -21.62
C VAL A 254 -5.93 -3.67 -20.78
N PHE A 255 -6.87 -4.51 -21.20
CA PHE A 255 -7.05 -5.88 -20.73
C PHE A 255 -6.69 -6.79 -21.90
N PRO A 256 -5.43 -7.28 -21.97
CA PRO A 256 -4.91 -7.90 -23.19
C PRO A 256 -5.69 -9.13 -23.64
N ILE A 257 -6.30 -9.84 -22.69
CA ILE A 257 -6.97 -11.13 -22.89
C ILE A 257 -8.45 -11.11 -22.48
N ALA A 258 -9.05 -9.93 -22.31
CA ALA A 258 -10.49 -9.80 -22.05
C ALA A 258 -11.32 -10.64 -23.05
N ASP A 259 -12.32 -11.37 -22.55
CA ASP A 259 -13.20 -12.27 -23.31
C ASP A 259 -12.50 -13.32 -24.19
N ASN A 260 -11.22 -13.63 -23.92
CA ASN A 260 -10.54 -14.66 -24.69
C ASN A 260 -11.16 -16.04 -24.38
N ARG A 261 -11.19 -16.94 -25.36
CA ARG A 261 -11.85 -18.24 -25.19
C ARG A 261 -11.12 -19.15 -24.21
N THR A 262 -9.80 -19.03 -24.18
CA THR A 262 -8.90 -19.83 -23.34
C THR A 262 -7.76 -18.94 -22.87
N TYR A 263 -7.29 -19.18 -21.65
CA TYR A 263 -6.04 -18.65 -21.17
C TYR A 263 -4.94 -19.71 -21.29
N GLU A 264 -3.81 -19.30 -21.85
CA GLU A 264 -2.57 -20.08 -21.84
C GLU A 264 -1.42 -19.09 -21.75
N GLU A 265 -0.62 -19.15 -20.70
CA GLU A 265 0.43 -18.15 -20.43
C GLU A 265 1.43 -18.03 -21.58
N MET A 266 1.79 -19.16 -22.19
CA MET A 266 2.68 -19.21 -23.35
C MET A 266 2.07 -18.54 -24.60
N SER A 267 0.74 -18.39 -24.66
CA SER A 267 0.06 -17.67 -25.74
C SER A 267 0.11 -16.14 -25.56
N LEU A 268 0.53 -15.62 -24.40
CA LEU A 268 0.74 -14.18 -24.19
C LEU A 268 1.99 -13.65 -24.90
N ILE A 269 2.94 -14.55 -25.21
CA ILE A 269 4.14 -14.24 -25.99
C ILE A 269 4.10 -15.06 -27.28
N GLN A 270 3.78 -14.44 -28.41
CA GLN A 270 3.74 -15.11 -29.72
C GLN A 270 4.56 -14.33 -30.76
N ASN A 271 5.42 -15.01 -31.52
CA ASN A 271 6.21 -14.40 -32.61
C ASN A 271 6.95 -13.10 -32.19
N ASP A 272 7.67 -13.14 -31.07
CA ASP A 272 8.34 -11.98 -30.45
C ASP A 272 7.41 -10.82 -30.02
N VAL A 273 6.09 -11.04 -30.03
CA VAL A 273 5.08 -10.10 -29.51
C VAL A 273 4.65 -10.55 -28.13
N ASP A 274 5.01 -9.75 -27.13
CA ASP A 274 4.51 -9.90 -25.77
C ASP A 274 3.31 -8.98 -25.54
N LEU A 275 2.12 -9.56 -25.36
CA LEU A 275 0.87 -8.82 -25.13
C LEU A 275 0.86 -8.06 -23.79
N ARG A 276 1.76 -8.39 -22.87
CA ARG A 276 1.93 -7.67 -21.60
C ARG A 276 2.72 -6.38 -21.75
N ASP A 277 3.45 -6.21 -22.86
CA ASP A 277 4.17 -4.98 -23.17
C ASP A 277 3.20 -3.88 -23.63
N THR A 278 2.67 -3.15 -22.67
CA THR A 278 1.76 -2.02 -22.89
C THR A 278 2.40 -0.79 -23.57
N ARG A 279 3.72 -0.79 -23.80
CA ARG A 279 4.39 0.28 -24.57
C ARG A 279 4.31 0.02 -26.07
N LYS A 280 4.51 -1.24 -26.47
CA LYS A 280 4.58 -1.65 -27.88
C LYS A 280 3.28 -2.26 -28.41
N ASN A 281 2.54 -3.00 -27.58
CA ASN A 281 1.49 -3.93 -28.03
C ASN A 281 0.11 -3.64 -27.43
N CYS A 282 -0.10 -2.44 -26.87
CA CYS A 282 -1.40 -2.06 -26.30
C CYS A 282 -2.54 -2.19 -27.33
N ASP A 283 -2.29 -1.87 -28.60
CA ASP A 283 -3.20 -1.95 -29.74
C ASP A 283 -3.64 -3.38 -30.08
N LYS A 284 -2.86 -4.39 -29.65
CA LYS A 284 -3.14 -5.82 -29.86
C LYS A 284 -3.96 -6.46 -28.74
N GLY A 285 -4.14 -5.77 -27.61
CA GLY A 285 -4.99 -6.28 -26.53
C GLY A 285 -6.47 -6.35 -26.95
N ASN A 286 -7.20 -7.31 -26.39
CA ASN A 286 -8.61 -7.54 -26.72
C ASN A 286 -9.52 -6.36 -26.35
N LEU A 287 -9.28 -5.74 -25.19
CA LEU A 287 -10.08 -4.62 -24.71
C LEU A 287 -9.19 -3.47 -24.25
N ARG A 288 -9.59 -2.24 -24.59
CA ARG A 288 -8.94 -0.99 -24.16
C ARG A 288 -9.99 0.01 -23.71
N VAL A 289 -9.83 0.53 -22.49
CA VAL A 289 -10.67 1.60 -21.95
C VAL A 289 -9.93 2.93 -22.05
N LYS A 290 -10.54 3.88 -22.75
CA LYS A 290 -9.94 5.21 -22.95
C LYS A 290 -10.16 6.09 -21.71
N PRO A 291 -9.15 6.84 -21.22
CA PRO A 291 -9.32 7.72 -20.07
C PRO A 291 -10.29 8.85 -20.38
N ARG A 292 -11.38 8.91 -19.61
CA ARG A 292 -12.37 9.99 -19.65
C ARG A 292 -12.58 10.50 -18.24
N GLN A 293 -12.32 11.79 -18.02
CA GLN A 293 -12.45 12.41 -16.70
C GLN A 293 -13.81 12.08 -16.07
N GLY A 294 -13.80 11.69 -14.80
CA GLY A 294 -15.00 11.35 -14.06
C GLY A 294 -15.45 9.89 -14.18
N THR A 295 -14.97 9.18 -15.20
CA THR A 295 -15.35 7.77 -15.43
C THR A 295 -14.66 6.85 -14.43
N ALA A 296 -15.41 5.92 -13.86
CA ALA A 296 -14.90 4.80 -13.08
C ALA A 296 -14.93 3.52 -13.93
N VAL A 297 -13.94 2.66 -13.77
CA VAL A 297 -13.93 1.30 -14.30
C VAL A 297 -13.74 0.38 -13.12
N PHE A 298 -14.57 -0.65 -12.98
CA PHE A 298 -14.42 -1.62 -11.89
C PHE A 298 -14.43 -3.05 -12.42
N TRP A 299 -13.65 -3.92 -11.79
CA TRP A 299 -13.61 -5.35 -12.09
C TRP A 299 -13.25 -6.15 -10.82
N TYR A 300 -13.54 -7.44 -10.86
CA TYR A 300 -13.12 -8.41 -9.85
C TYR A 300 -11.78 -9.01 -10.25
N ASN A 301 -10.87 -9.19 -9.28
CA ASN A 301 -9.58 -9.85 -9.53
C ASN A 301 -9.62 -11.35 -9.23
N TYR A 302 -10.73 -11.85 -8.69
CA TYR A 302 -10.93 -13.24 -8.32
C TYR A 302 -12.25 -13.76 -8.85
N LEU A 303 -12.27 -15.05 -9.18
CA LEU A 303 -13.46 -15.82 -9.45
C LEU A 303 -14.19 -16.12 -8.12
N SER A 304 -15.45 -16.56 -8.23
CA SER A 304 -16.17 -17.06 -7.07
C SER A 304 -15.77 -18.51 -6.76
N ASP A 305 -15.71 -18.84 -5.48
CA ASP A 305 -15.55 -20.23 -5.01
C ASP A 305 -16.83 -21.10 -5.17
N GLY A 306 -17.96 -20.49 -5.58
CA GLY A 306 -19.27 -21.14 -5.68
C GLY A 306 -20.06 -21.19 -4.37
N GLU A 307 -19.47 -20.83 -3.24
CA GLU A 307 -20.06 -20.87 -1.89
C GLU A 307 -20.27 -19.46 -1.30
N GLY A 308 -20.09 -18.43 -2.12
CA GLY A 308 -20.29 -17.03 -1.73
C GLY A 308 -19.05 -16.34 -1.19
N TRP A 309 -17.85 -16.86 -1.47
CA TRP A 309 -16.58 -16.26 -1.09
C TRP A 309 -15.61 -16.10 -2.28
N VAL A 310 -14.41 -15.62 -1.98
CA VAL A 310 -13.31 -15.43 -2.93
C VAL A 310 -12.73 -16.79 -3.33
N GLY A 311 -12.70 -17.09 -4.62
CA GLY A 311 -12.11 -18.29 -5.19
C GLY A 311 -10.70 -18.05 -5.74
N GLU A 312 -10.41 -18.65 -6.89
CA GLU A 312 -9.11 -18.52 -7.57
C GLU A 312 -8.94 -17.13 -8.21
N LEU A 313 -7.68 -16.75 -8.45
CA LEU A 313 -7.36 -15.52 -9.16
C LEU A 313 -7.93 -15.56 -10.58
N ASP A 314 -8.55 -14.47 -11.02
CA ASP A 314 -9.12 -14.38 -12.35
C ASP A 314 -8.03 -13.98 -13.36
N GLU A 315 -7.55 -14.94 -14.14
CA GLU A 315 -6.51 -14.74 -15.15
C GLU A 315 -6.87 -13.66 -16.20
N TYR A 316 -8.17 -13.45 -16.45
CA TYR A 316 -8.67 -12.48 -17.41
C TYR A 316 -8.70 -11.04 -16.85
N ALA A 317 -8.46 -10.87 -15.55
CA ALA A 317 -8.25 -9.55 -14.92
C ALA A 317 -6.86 -8.95 -15.21
N LEU A 318 -6.01 -9.64 -15.98
CA LEU A 318 -4.72 -9.14 -16.44
C LEU A 318 -4.93 -7.80 -17.16
N HIS A 319 -4.30 -6.74 -16.64
CA HIS A 319 -4.50 -5.40 -17.16
C HIS A 319 -3.24 -4.55 -17.02
N GLY A 320 -3.15 -3.47 -17.79
CA GLY A 320 -2.02 -2.54 -17.69
C GLY A 320 -2.35 -1.13 -18.17
N GLY A 321 -1.45 -0.20 -17.86
CA GLY A 321 -1.52 1.19 -18.31
C GLY A 321 -0.67 1.40 -19.56
N CYS A 322 -1.34 1.69 -20.69
CA CYS A 322 -0.66 1.97 -21.95
C CYS A 322 0.17 3.24 -21.90
N LEU A 323 1.15 3.30 -22.80
CA LEU A 323 2.04 4.45 -22.95
C LEU A 323 1.26 5.75 -23.11
N VAL A 324 1.55 6.74 -22.28
CA VAL A 324 1.04 8.11 -22.48
C VAL A 324 1.88 8.78 -23.57
N THR A 325 1.31 8.95 -24.76
CA THR A 325 2.04 9.53 -25.91
C THR A 325 2.01 11.05 -25.89
N GLN A 326 0.96 11.67 -25.34
CA GLN A 326 0.82 13.11 -25.23
C GLN A 326 0.04 13.52 -23.97
N GLY A 327 0.57 14.52 -23.24
CA GLY A 327 -0.06 15.06 -22.03
C GLY A 327 0.30 14.26 -20.77
N THR A 328 -0.58 14.29 -19.78
CA THR A 328 -0.43 13.55 -18.51
C THR A 328 -1.70 12.78 -18.21
N LYS A 329 -1.56 11.59 -17.60
CA LYS A 329 -2.68 10.78 -17.12
C LYS A 329 -2.67 10.78 -15.60
N TRP A 330 -3.80 11.16 -15.02
CA TRP A 330 -4.09 11.05 -13.60
C TRP A 330 -5.20 10.03 -13.38
N VAL A 331 -4.92 9.08 -12.51
CA VAL A 331 -5.90 8.08 -12.09
C VAL A 331 -5.89 7.94 -10.58
N ALA A 332 -6.96 7.40 -10.03
CA ALA A 332 -6.97 6.92 -8.66
C ALA A 332 -7.52 5.50 -8.57
N ASN A 333 -6.89 4.66 -7.77
CA ASN A 333 -7.26 3.26 -7.59
C ASN A 333 -7.79 3.10 -6.16
N ASN A 334 -8.98 2.52 -6.04
CA ASN A 334 -9.52 2.04 -4.77
C ASN A 334 -9.58 0.52 -4.83
N TRP A 335 -8.69 -0.12 -4.08
CA TRP A 335 -8.66 -1.57 -3.96
C TRP A 335 -9.46 -1.98 -2.74
N ILE A 336 -10.33 -2.98 -2.91
CA ILE A 336 -11.11 -3.55 -1.82
C ILE A 336 -10.50 -4.89 -1.45
N ASN A 337 -10.01 -5.01 -0.22
CA ASN A 337 -9.28 -6.17 0.24
C ASN A 337 -10.20 -7.19 0.90
N VAL A 338 -10.09 -8.45 0.50
CA VAL A 338 -10.78 -9.58 1.14
C VAL A 338 -9.80 -10.74 1.21
N ASP A 339 -9.63 -11.30 2.40
CA ASP A 339 -8.81 -12.50 2.58
C ASP A 339 -9.55 -13.72 2.00
N PRO A 340 -8.93 -14.50 1.09
CA PRO A 340 -9.49 -15.75 0.60
C PRO A 340 -9.80 -16.73 1.73
N ASN A 341 -9.05 -16.68 2.84
CA ASN A 341 -9.42 -17.38 4.06
C ASN A 341 -10.48 -16.60 4.82
N ARG A 342 -11.74 -17.00 4.63
CA ARG A 342 -12.91 -16.42 5.30
C ARG A 342 -12.76 -16.28 6.81
N ARG A 343 -12.20 -17.29 7.49
CA ARG A 343 -12.01 -17.26 8.96
C ARG A 343 -11.03 -16.16 9.35
N ARG A 344 -9.94 -15.99 8.60
CA ARG A 344 -8.94 -14.95 8.84
C ARG A 344 -9.53 -13.55 8.59
N GLN A 345 -10.33 -13.37 7.54
CA GLN A 345 -11.05 -12.11 7.29
C GLN A 345 -11.97 -11.74 8.46
N LEU A 346 -12.77 -12.70 8.96
CA LEU A 346 -13.69 -12.45 10.08
C LEU A 346 -12.94 -12.11 11.37
N GLN A 347 -11.83 -12.82 11.66
CA GLN A 347 -10.98 -12.51 12.82
C GLN A 347 -10.40 -11.10 12.72
N PHE A 348 -9.89 -10.72 11.56
CA PHE A 348 -9.38 -9.37 11.31
C PHE A 348 -10.46 -8.32 11.58
N GLN A 349 -11.66 -8.50 11.05
CA GLN A 349 -12.78 -7.57 11.25
C GLN A 349 -13.17 -7.43 12.73
N GLN A 350 -13.24 -8.54 13.46
CA GLN A 350 -13.55 -8.54 14.89
C GLN A 350 -12.48 -7.81 15.71
N GLU A 351 -11.21 -8.03 15.39
CA GLU A 351 -10.10 -7.32 16.03
C GLU A 351 -10.15 -5.82 15.72
N MET A 352 -10.38 -5.43 14.47
CA MET A 352 -10.51 -4.02 14.11
C MET A 352 -11.68 -3.33 14.85
N ALA A 353 -12.85 -3.97 14.95
CA ALA A 353 -13.99 -3.47 15.71
C ALA A 353 -13.68 -3.30 17.21
N ARG A 354 -12.91 -4.23 17.79
CA ARG A 354 -12.43 -4.11 19.18
C ARG A 354 -11.51 -2.91 19.35
N TYR A 355 -10.61 -2.66 18.40
CA TYR A 355 -9.68 -1.52 18.44
C TYR A 355 -10.39 -0.17 18.25
N THR A 356 -11.42 -0.10 17.40
CA THR A 356 -12.17 1.14 17.14
C THR A 356 -13.20 1.45 18.23
N GLY A 357 -13.41 0.54 19.18
CA GLY A 357 -14.34 0.73 20.30
C GLY A 357 -15.80 0.62 19.89
N GLU A 358 -16.10 -0.10 18.80
CA GLU A 358 -17.49 -0.37 18.39
C GLU A 358 -18.15 -1.48 19.23
N ASP A 359 -17.35 -2.25 19.99
CA ASP A 359 -17.81 -3.15 21.06
C ASP A 359 -17.57 -2.52 22.46
N VAL A 360 -18.31 -1.47 22.79
CA VAL A 360 -18.56 -1.09 24.20
C VAL A 360 -19.95 -1.56 24.59
N ASP A 361 -20.26 -2.85 24.37
CA ASP A 361 -21.30 -3.55 25.13
C ASP A 361 -21.27 -5.09 24.94
N ALA A 362 -20.09 -5.72 25.03
CA ALA A 362 -20.03 -7.18 25.19
C ALA A 362 -18.73 -7.68 25.83
N GLY A 363 -18.74 -7.79 27.16
CA GLY A 363 -18.01 -8.83 27.90
C GLY A 363 -16.49 -8.72 27.96
N ALA A 364 -15.97 -8.29 29.11
CA ALA A 364 -14.58 -8.46 29.48
C ALA A 364 -14.15 -9.93 29.39
N GLY A 365 -13.11 -10.20 28.59
CA GLY A 365 -12.45 -11.51 28.45
C GLY A 365 -10.93 -11.34 28.42
N GLU A 366 -10.23 -12.26 29.06
CA GLU A 366 -8.79 -12.25 29.32
C GLU A 366 -7.94 -11.99 28.07
N GLY A 367 -7.06 -10.98 28.15
CA GLY A 367 -6.13 -10.59 27.07
C GLY A 367 -6.07 -9.07 26.81
N THR A 368 -7.00 -8.30 27.35
CA THR A 368 -7.03 -6.84 27.24
C THR A 368 -6.19 -6.16 28.33
N TYR A 369 -5.50 -5.07 27.98
CA TYR A 369 -4.88 -4.20 28.99
C TYR A 369 -5.96 -3.70 29.97
N PRO A 370 -5.66 -3.68 31.29
CA PRO A 370 -6.59 -3.11 32.25
C PRO A 370 -6.81 -1.63 31.95
N ALA A 371 -8.01 -1.13 32.23
CA ALA A 371 -8.26 0.31 32.22
C ALA A 371 -7.22 1.02 33.11
N LEU A 372 -6.70 2.17 32.68
CA LEU A 372 -5.70 2.92 33.43
C LEU A 372 -6.30 3.32 34.79
N PRO A 373 -5.79 2.78 35.92
CA PRO A 373 -6.33 3.10 37.23
C PRO A 373 -5.98 4.54 37.61
N PRO A 374 -6.71 5.15 38.55
CA PRO A 374 -6.43 6.52 38.99
C PRO A 374 -5.03 6.64 39.61
N PRO A 375 -4.38 7.83 39.56
CA PRO A 375 -2.99 8.01 40.01
C PRO A 375 -2.62 7.46 41.40
N PRO A 376 -3.49 7.51 42.43
CA PRO A 376 -3.17 6.96 43.75
C PRO A 376 -3.02 5.44 43.80
N GLU A 377 -3.51 4.73 42.78
CA GLU A 377 -3.47 3.26 42.68
C GLU A 377 -2.27 2.77 41.84
N LEU A 378 -1.49 3.69 41.27
CA LEU A 378 -0.31 3.38 40.47
C LEU A 378 0.96 3.32 41.31
N ASP A 379 1.79 2.30 41.07
CA ASP A 379 3.11 2.20 41.67
C ASP A 379 4.18 2.90 40.81
N PHE A 380 4.45 4.16 41.12
CA PHE A 380 5.48 4.95 40.44
C PHE A 380 6.92 4.53 40.79
N SER A 381 7.14 3.62 41.77
CA SER A 381 8.48 3.10 42.05
C SER A 381 9.04 2.21 40.92
N CYS A 382 8.17 1.85 39.98
CA CYS A 382 8.51 1.15 38.74
C CYS A 382 9.19 2.04 37.69
N LEU A 383 9.12 3.37 37.81
CA LEU A 383 9.85 4.29 36.93
C LEU A 383 11.33 4.32 37.36
N ARG A 384 12.21 3.83 36.50
CA ARG A 384 13.64 3.63 36.78
C ARG A 384 14.56 4.17 35.71
N GLU A 385 14.03 4.51 34.54
CA GLU A 385 14.82 4.99 33.42
C GLU A 385 15.22 6.45 33.62
N GLU A 386 16.44 6.80 33.25
CA GLU A 386 16.95 8.19 33.37
C GLU A 386 16.04 9.20 32.67
N GLY A 387 15.48 8.83 31.51
CA GLY A 387 14.56 9.67 30.76
C GLY A 387 13.23 9.97 31.49
N GLU A 388 12.76 9.08 32.37
CA GLU A 388 11.54 9.29 33.15
C GLU A 388 11.75 10.38 34.20
N TRP A 389 12.90 10.32 34.88
CA TRP A 389 13.32 11.32 35.85
C TRP A 389 13.63 12.67 35.19
N LEU A 390 14.21 12.65 33.98
CA LEU A 390 14.44 13.86 33.19
C LEU A 390 13.10 14.56 32.87
N LEU A 391 12.10 13.81 32.41
CA LEU A 391 10.76 14.35 32.13
C LEU A 391 10.08 14.86 33.40
N LEU A 392 10.17 14.13 34.50
CA LEU A 392 9.54 14.51 35.75
C LEU A 392 10.18 15.75 36.39
N PHE A 393 11.49 15.72 36.61
CA PHE A 393 12.18 16.74 37.40
C PHE A 393 12.54 18.00 36.61
N ASN A 394 12.77 17.90 35.30
CA ASN A 394 13.13 19.08 34.50
C ASN A 394 11.91 19.74 33.87
N HIS A 395 10.85 18.97 33.61
CA HIS A 395 9.72 19.49 32.85
C HIS A 395 8.41 19.52 33.63
N ILE A 396 7.99 18.41 34.24
CA ILE A 396 6.67 18.35 34.89
C ILE A 396 6.66 19.16 36.20
N LEU A 397 7.60 18.89 37.11
CA LEU A 397 7.62 19.52 38.44
C LEU A 397 7.90 21.03 38.40
N PRO A 398 8.85 21.55 37.59
CA PRO A 398 9.14 22.99 37.55
C PRO A 398 8.17 23.82 36.69
N PHE A 399 7.23 23.17 35.99
CA PHE A 399 6.33 23.85 35.06
C PHE A 399 5.45 24.92 35.72
N PRO A 400 4.84 24.72 36.90
CA PRO A 400 4.06 25.76 37.57
C PRO A 400 4.88 27.02 37.87
N GLU A 401 6.11 26.87 38.35
CA GLU A 401 7.01 28.00 38.61
C GLU A 401 7.39 28.72 37.30
N LEU A 402 7.64 27.98 36.22
CA LEU A 402 7.90 28.56 34.90
C LEU A 402 6.71 29.39 34.40
N LEU A 403 5.48 28.91 34.57
CA LEU A 403 4.27 29.67 34.25
C LEU A 403 4.14 30.94 35.08
N GLN A 404 4.42 30.85 36.39
CA GLN A 404 4.37 32.00 37.29
C GLN A 404 5.43 33.06 36.92
N GLN A 405 6.62 32.64 36.52
CA GLN A 405 7.69 33.54 36.06
C GLN A 405 7.38 34.15 34.69
N ALA A 406 6.74 33.39 33.79
CA ALA A 406 6.33 33.89 32.49
C ALA A 406 5.22 34.96 32.58
N ALA A 407 4.46 34.99 33.68
CA ALA A 407 3.32 35.87 33.91
C ALA A 407 3.56 36.96 34.98
N GLN A 408 4.80 37.39 35.22
CA GLN A 408 5.10 38.39 36.26
C GLN A 408 4.33 39.71 36.05
N LEU A 409 3.54 40.07 37.07
CA LEU A 409 2.94 41.39 37.22
C LEU A 409 3.97 42.34 37.86
N PRO A 410 4.30 43.50 37.27
CA PRO A 410 5.13 44.47 37.94
C PRO A 410 4.40 44.99 39.18
N ILE A 411 4.99 44.73 40.35
CA ILE A 411 4.56 45.39 41.59
C ILE A 411 5.00 46.85 41.48
N SER A 412 4.04 47.77 41.53
CA SER A 412 4.22 49.22 41.55
C SER A 412 4.60 49.89 40.21
N SER A 413 3.59 50.21 39.40
CA SER A 413 3.44 51.56 38.80
C SER A 413 2.00 51.75 38.33
N SER A 414 1.54 52.99 38.23
CA SER A 414 0.18 53.38 37.86
C SER A 414 -0.16 52.98 36.41
N GLY A 415 -0.52 51.70 36.21
CA GLY A 415 -0.96 51.13 34.94
C GLY A 415 -0.76 49.61 34.88
N ILE A 416 -1.71 48.87 34.30
CA ILE A 416 -1.60 47.42 34.08
C ILE A 416 -0.73 47.19 32.84
N ARG A 417 0.59 47.05 33.02
CA ARG A 417 1.49 46.48 32.00
C ARG A 417 1.83 45.06 32.42
N ILE A 418 1.35 44.08 31.68
CA ILE A 418 1.72 42.67 31.85
C ILE A 418 2.84 42.37 30.85
N THR A 419 4.02 42.00 31.33
CA THR A 419 5.13 41.52 30.49
C THR A 419 5.11 40.00 30.48
N ALA A 420 4.63 39.41 29.38
CA ALA A 420 4.67 37.97 29.18
C ALA A 420 6.03 37.54 28.60
N ASN A 421 6.78 36.71 29.32
CA ASN A 421 8.07 36.20 28.83
C ASN A 421 7.87 34.96 27.96
N THR A 422 7.43 35.18 26.71
CA THR A 422 7.15 34.10 25.75
C THR A 422 8.40 33.31 25.37
N GLU A 423 9.60 33.90 25.44
CA GLU A 423 10.86 33.23 25.13
C GLU A 423 11.13 32.05 26.08
N ALA A 424 10.86 32.23 27.38
CA ALA A 424 11.03 31.17 28.37
C ALA A 424 10.12 29.97 28.09
N VAL A 425 8.87 30.22 27.68
CA VAL A 425 7.91 29.17 27.30
C VAL A 425 8.34 28.46 26.02
N CYS A 426 8.80 29.20 24.99
CA CYS A 426 9.30 28.61 23.76
C CYS A 426 10.54 27.72 23.99
N ARG A 427 11.49 28.17 24.82
CA ARG A 427 12.69 27.39 25.16
C ARG A 427 12.33 26.11 25.91
N PHE A 428 11.39 26.22 26.86
CA PHE A 428 10.83 25.08 27.57
C PHE A 428 10.19 24.07 26.61
N LEU A 429 9.32 24.52 25.69
CA LEU A 429 8.66 23.66 24.70
C LEU A 429 9.66 22.91 23.81
N VAL A 430 10.72 23.58 23.34
CA VAL A 430 11.77 22.95 22.53
C VAL A 430 12.50 21.87 23.32
N GLN A 431 12.94 22.17 24.55
CA GLN A 431 13.67 21.21 25.38
C GLN A 431 12.80 20.02 25.77
N LEU A 432 11.55 20.27 26.20
CA LEU A 432 10.58 19.21 26.50
C LEU A 432 10.36 18.30 25.30
N SER A 433 10.20 18.88 24.10
CA SER A 433 9.97 18.09 22.87
C SER A 433 11.18 17.21 22.51
N MET A 434 12.40 17.72 22.69
CA MET A 434 13.63 16.96 22.44
C MET A 434 13.78 15.80 23.42
N ASP A 435 13.62 16.07 24.71
CA ASP A 435 13.77 15.08 25.78
C ASP A 435 12.66 14.01 25.69
N PHE A 436 11.43 14.43 25.41
CA PHE A 436 10.30 13.53 25.19
C PHE A 436 10.50 12.64 23.97
N SER A 437 10.93 13.19 22.83
CA SER A 437 11.22 12.40 21.63
C SER A 437 12.35 11.40 21.86
N SER A 438 13.41 11.80 22.58
CA SER A 438 14.51 10.90 22.96
C SER A 438 14.03 9.76 23.86
N TYR A 439 13.20 10.05 24.86
CA TYR A 439 12.62 9.05 25.75
C TYR A 439 11.69 8.08 25.01
N TYR A 440 10.76 8.60 24.22
CA TYR A 440 9.75 7.81 23.52
C TYR A 440 10.37 6.85 22.48
N ASN A 441 11.47 7.23 21.84
CA ASN A 441 12.19 6.37 20.92
C ASN A 441 12.98 5.23 21.60
N ARG A 442 13.37 5.41 22.87
CA ARG A 442 14.22 4.44 23.59
C ARG A 442 13.42 3.46 24.43
N VAL A 443 12.27 3.89 24.96
CA VAL A 443 11.49 3.12 25.92
C VAL A 443 10.22 2.61 25.26
N HIS A 444 10.12 1.29 25.12
CA HIS A 444 8.88 0.63 24.73
C HIS A 444 7.87 0.73 25.87
N ILE A 445 6.88 1.61 25.69
CA ILE A 445 5.85 1.88 26.71
C ILE A 445 4.73 0.87 26.62
N LEU A 446 4.28 0.51 25.41
CA LEU A 446 3.33 -0.58 25.18
C LEU A 446 4.09 -1.82 24.69
N GLY A 447 4.05 -2.89 25.47
CA GLY A 447 4.55 -4.23 25.10
C GLY A 447 3.48 -5.27 25.39
N GLU A 448 3.71 -6.55 25.09
CA GLU A 448 2.70 -7.62 25.22
C GLU A 448 1.88 -7.55 26.53
N PRO A 449 0.57 -7.87 26.50
CA PRO A 449 -0.34 -7.68 27.63
C PRO A 449 -0.15 -8.74 28.73
N LEU A 450 1.08 -8.87 29.23
CA LEU A 450 1.47 -9.80 30.28
C LEU A 450 1.28 -9.13 31.65
N PRO A 451 0.55 -9.76 32.60
CA PRO A 451 0.20 -9.14 33.88
C PRO A 451 1.37 -8.57 34.70
N HIS A 452 2.55 -9.18 34.59
CA HIS A 452 3.76 -8.74 35.31
C HIS A 452 4.40 -7.47 34.70
N LEU A 453 4.03 -7.09 33.48
CA LEU A 453 4.50 -5.88 32.80
C LEU A 453 3.54 -4.69 32.98
N PHE A 454 2.33 -4.90 33.52
CA PHE A 454 1.35 -3.84 33.72
C PHE A 454 1.80 -2.73 34.68
N PRO A 455 2.43 -3.01 35.84
CA PRO A 455 2.82 -1.94 36.75
C PRO A 455 3.76 -0.88 36.13
N PRO A 456 4.90 -1.23 35.49
CA PRO A 456 5.75 -0.23 34.83
C PRO A 456 5.07 0.42 33.63
N MET A 457 4.29 -0.34 32.85
CA MET A 457 3.56 0.18 31.69
C MET A 457 2.53 1.25 32.08
N LEU A 458 1.68 0.97 33.07
CA LEU A 458 0.64 1.89 33.52
C LEU A 458 1.25 3.16 34.15
N ALA A 459 2.34 3.02 34.90
CA ALA A 459 3.08 4.18 35.44
C ALA A 459 3.64 5.07 34.32
N ARG A 460 4.19 4.48 33.25
CA ARG A 460 4.69 5.20 32.06
C ARG A 460 3.57 5.88 31.29
N LEU A 461 2.44 5.20 31.08
CA LEU A 461 1.26 5.79 30.44
C LEU A 461 0.74 7.01 31.20
N GLN A 462 0.74 6.95 32.54
CA GLN A 462 0.38 8.09 33.37
C GLN A 462 1.40 9.23 33.26
N LEU A 463 2.71 8.93 33.21
CA LEU A 463 3.75 9.92 32.96
C LEU A 463 3.54 10.64 31.61
N LEU A 464 3.28 9.89 30.54
CA LEU A 464 3.00 10.46 29.21
C LEU A 464 1.75 11.36 29.22
N SER A 465 0.70 10.95 29.93
CA SER A 465 -0.53 11.74 30.06
C SER A 465 -0.23 13.10 30.71
N VAL A 466 0.60 13.13 31.74
CA VAL A 466 1.02 14.37 32.41
C VAL A 466 1.91 15.23 31.50
N VAL A 467 2.88 14.62 30.79
CA VAL A 467 3.72 15.35 29.81
C VAL A 467 2.86 16.01 28.74
N ARG A 468 1.86 15.29 28.20
CA ARG A 468 0.91 15.82 27.22
C ARG A 468 0.15 17.03 27.78
N ASN A 469 -0.31 16.96 29.02
CA ASN A 469 -1.03 18.07 29.66
C ASN A 469 -0.13 19.30 29.86
N VAL A 470 1.14 19.09 30.24
CA VAL A 470 2.14 20.17 30.35
C VAL A 470 2.39 20.82 28.98
N LEU A 471 2.58 20.00 27.94
CA LEU A 471 2.78 20.48 26.57
C LEU A 471 1.60 21.31 26.07
N HIS A 472 0.37 20.81 26.23
CA HIS A 472 -0.84 21.55 25.85
C HIS A 472 -1.02 22.83 26.65
N SER A 473 -0.75 22.80 27.96
CA SER A 473 -0.85 23.99 28.81
C SER A 473 0.17 25.06 28.40
N ALA A 474 1.40 24.66 28.08
CA ALA A 474 2.44 25.57 27.59
C ALA A 474 2.05 26.18 26.23
N LEU A 475 1.56 25.38 25.29
CA LEU A 475 1.06 25.86 23.99
C LEU A 475 -0.12 26.82 24.15
N ALA A 476 -1.04 26.52 25.07
CA ALA A 476 -2.19 27.38 25.36
C ALA A 476 -1.77 28.78 25.86
N THR A 477 -0.68 28.89 26.63
CA THR A 477 -0.15 30.20 27.04
C THR A 477 0.32 31.06 25.86
N LEU A 478 0.72 30.43 24.76
CA LEU A 478 1.09 31.07 23.51
C LEU A 478 -0.09 31.23 22.55
N HIS A 479 -1.32 30.93 22.99
CA HIS A 479 -2.53 30.90 22.17
C HIS A 479 -2.44 29.96 20.96
N LEU A 480 -1.65 28.90 21.08
CA LEU A 480 -1.53 27.85 20.06
C LEU A 480 -2.54 26.72 20.36
N PRO A 481 -3.17 26.15 19.31
CA PRO A 481 -4.10 25.05 19.48
C PRO A 481 -3.40 23.80 20.04
N PRO A 482 -4.12 22.93 20.77
CA PRO A 482 -3.57 21.66 21.20
C PRO A 482 -3.18 20.80 19.99
N LEU A 483 -2.10 20.04 20.12
CA LEU A 483 -1.71 19.02 19.17
C LEU A 483 -2.76 17.90 19.18
N ASN A 484 -3.75 18.00 18.30
CA ASN A 484 -4.66 16.90 18.04
C ASN A 484 -3.88 15.79 17.31
N GLN A 485 -4.00 14.57 17.80
CA GLN A 485 -3.23 13.39 17.39
C GLN A 485 -3.09 13.27 15.86
N VAL A 486 -1.86 13.04 15.40
CA VAL A 486 -1.54 12.49 14.06
C VAL A 486 -1.55 10.98 14.17
#